data_AF-W1YPM5-F1
#
_entry.id   AF-W1YPM5-F1
#
_cell.length_a   1.000
_cell.length_b   1.000
_cell.length_c   1.000
_cell.angle_alpha   90.00
_cell.angle_beta   90.00
_cell.angle_gamma   90.00
#
_symmetry.space_group_name_H-M   'P 1'
#
loop_
_entity.id
_entity.type
_entity.pdbx_description
1 polymer ?
#
loop_
_entity_poly.entity_id
_entity_poly.type
_entity_poly.pdbx_seq_one_letter_code
_entity_poly.pdbx_strand_id
1 'polypeptide(L)' 'STKAEIVAAAEEALKEKTIRFIGAHPMAGSHKSGASAADVNLFENAYYIFTPSHLTKDDTIAEMEDLLSG' A
#
# COMPACT_ATOMS: atom_id res chain seq x y z
N SER A 1 9.61 10.51 2.32
CA SER A 1 8.54 9.50 2.22
C SER A 1 7.44 9.89 3.19
N THR A 2 6.21 10.10 2.70
CA THR A 2 5.04 10.53 3.52
C THR A 2 4.33 9.36 4.22
N LYS A 3 4.90 8.14 4.14
CA LYS A 3 4.25 6.93 4.65
C LYS A 3 4.26 6.83 6.16
N ALA A 4 5.26 7.40 6.84
CA ALA A 4 5.34 7.41 8.29
C ALA A 4 4.14 8.08 8.95
N GLU A 5 3.71 9.24 8.43
CA GLU A 5 2.56 9.99 8.96
C GLU A 5 1.24 9.20 8.79
N ILE A 6 1.06 8.54 7.65
CA ILE A 6 -0.13 7.71 7.38
C ILE A 6 -0.14 6.46 8.26
N VAL A 7 1.00 5.80 8.45
CA VAL A 7 1.10 4.65 9.35
C VAL A 7 0.77 5.07 10.78
N ALA A 8 1.36 6.16 11.28
CA ALA A 8 1.05 6.67 12.62
C ALA A 8 -0.43 7.05 12.78
N ALA A 9 -1.03 7.70 11.76
CA ALA A 9 -2.45 8.03 11.79
C ALA A 9 -3.35 6.78 11.80
N ALA A 10 -2.99 5.74 11.04
CA ALA A 10 -3.72 4.48 11.04
C ALA A 10 -3.61 3.76 12.39
N GLU A 11 -2.42 3.73 12.97
CA GLU A 11 -2.17 3.18 14.31
C GLU A 11 -3.07 3.84 15.36
N GLU A 12 -3.15 5.16 15.38
CA GLU A 12 -4.01 5.88 16.34
C GLU A 12 -5.50 5.68 16.06
N ALA A 13 -5.94 5.78 14.80
CA ALA A 13 -7.35 5.71 14.43
C ALA A 13 -7.95 4.30 14.58
N LEU A 14 -7.11 3.26 14.49
CA LEU A 14 -7.52 1.85 14.50
C LEU A 14 -7.17 1.13 15.80
N LYS A 15 -6.56 1.79 16.79
CA LYS A 15 -6.05 1.17 18.03
C LYS A 15 -7.08 0.32 18.80
N GLU A 16 -8.36 0.70 18.77
CA GLU A 16 -9.45 -0.02 19.47
C GLU A 16 -10.26 -0.92 18.54
N LYS A 17 -9.79 -1.13 17.30
CA LYS A 17 -10.50 -1.90 16.27
C LYS A 17 -9.68 -3.13 15.89
N THR A 18 -10.37 -4.23 15.66
CA THR A 18 -9.75 -5.43 15.08
C THR A 18 -9.65 -5.28 13.56
N ILE A 19 -8.77 -4.38 13.11
CA ILE A 19 -8.54 -4.10 11.68
C ILE A 19 -7.07 -4.37 11.35
N ARG A 20 -6.86 -5.07 10.23
CA ARG A 20 -5.54 -5.29 9.63
C ARG A 20 -5.18 -4.11 8.76
N PHE A 21 -4.00 -3.54 8.93
CA PHE A 21 -3.50 -2.43 8.12
C PHE A 21 -2.09 -2.69 7.62
N ILE A 22 -1.82 -2.28 6.38
CA ILE A 22 -0.49 -2.21 5.80
C ILE A 22 -0.40 -0.94 4.95
N GLY A 23 0.58 -0.09 5.23
CA GLY A 23 0.87 1.06 4.39
C GLY A 23 1.66 0.61 3.16
N ALA A 24 1.48 1.29 2.02
CA ALA A 24 2.17 0.94 0.81
C ALA A 24 2.41 2.14 -0.14
N HIS A 25 3.40 2.03 -1.01
CA HIS A 25 3.78 3.06 -1.97
C HIS A 25 4.32 2.45 -3.29
N PRO A 26 3.49 2.40 -4.34
CA PRO A 26 3.99 2.13 -5.68
C PRO A 26 4.76 3.34 -6.20
N MET A 27 6.02 3.15 -6.59
CA MET A 27 6.87 4.17 -7.23
C MET A 27 6.60 4.21 -8.73
N ALA A 28 5.34 4.35 -9.09
CA ALA A 28 4.86 4.43 -10.46
C ALA A 28 3.93 5.64 -10.62
N GLY A 29 3.93 6.24 -11.81
CA GLY A 29 3.08 7.39 -12.10
C GLY A 29 3.21 7.86 -13.53
N SER A 30 2.22 8.63 -13.98
CA SER A 30 2.15 9.20 -15.31
C SER A 30 1.89 10.70 -15.23
N HIS A 31 2.17 11.41 -16.33
CA HIS A 31 1.74 12.80 -16.52
C HIS A 31 0.22 12.90 -16.78
N LYS A 32 -0.44 11.77 -17.04
CA LYS A 32 -1.89 11.68 -17.16
C LYS A 32 -2.51 11.37 -15.80
N SER A 33 -3.64 12.01 -15.53
CA SER A 33 -4.36 11.91 -14.25
C SER A 33 -5.82 11.50 -14.47
N GLY A 34 -6.46 11.00 -13.41
CA GLY A 34 -7.85 10.57 -13.41
C GLY A 34 -8.04 9.09 -13.76
N ALA A 35 -9.21 8.53 -13.42
CA ALA A 35 -9.50 7.11 -13.60
C ALA A 35 -9.45 6.65 -15.08
N SER A 36 -9.76 7.55 -16.03
CA SER A 36 -9.67 7.27 -17.46
C SER A 36 -8.24 7.08 -17.97
N ALA A 37 -7.22 7.46 -17.19
CA ALA A 37 -5.82 7.28 -17.52
C ALA A 37 -5.21 6.02 -16.86
N ALA A 38 -6.04 5.15 -16.26
CA ALA A 38 -5.58 3.88 -15.71
C ALA A 38 -4.93 3.02 -16.80
N ASP A 39 -3.81 2.39 -16.45
CA ASP A 39 -3.05 1.50 -17.32
C ASP A 39 -2.76 0.22 -16.53
N VAL A 40 -3.00 -0.93 -17.15
CA VAL A 40 -2.77 -2.24 -16.52
C VAL A 40 -1.30 -2.49 -16.25
N ASN A 41 -0.40 -1.92 -17.08
CA ASN A 41 1.04 -2.08 -16.93
C ASN A 41 1.67 -0.94 -16.11
N LEU A 42 0.86 -0.09 -15.46
CA LEU A 42 1.36 1.10 -14.76
C LEU A 42 2.43 0.75 -13.71
N PHE A 43 2.30 -0.41 -13.07
CA PHE A 43 3.19 -0.87 -12.00
C PHE A 43 4.28 -1.85 -12.47
N GLU A 44 4.31 -2.20 -13.76
CA GLU A 44 5.27 -3.16 -14.31
C GLU A 44 6.71 -2.66 -14.11
N ASN A 45 7.57 -3.52 -13.56
CA ASN A 45 8.98 -3.21 -13.23
C ASN A 45 9.17 -2.01 -12.27
N ALA A 46 8.12 -1.54 -11.61
CA ALA A 46 8.20 -0.47 -10.63
C ALA A 46 8.37 -1.03 -9.21
N TYR A 47 9.09 -0.31 -8.34
CA TYR A 47 9.16 -0.66 -6.93
C TYR A 47 7.81 -0.44 -6.26
N TYR A 48 7.33 -1.46 -5.54
CA TYR A 48 6.19 -1.36 -4.65
C TYR A 48 6.67 -1.55 -3.21
N ILE A 49 6.70 -0.48 -2.42
CA ILE A 49 7.22 -0.51 -1.06
C ILE A 49 6.08 -0.72 -0.06
N PHE A 50 6.17 -1.76 0.76
CA PHE A 50 5.30 -1.94 1.92
C PHE A 50 5.92 -1.35 3.19
N THR A 51 5.08 -0.79 4.06
CA THR A 51 5.47 -0.23 5.37
C THR A 51 4.68 -0.95 6.46
N PRO A 52 5.14 -2.12 6.93
CA PRO A 52 4.48 -2.87 7.99
C PRO A 52 4.51 -2.10 9.31
N SER A 53 3.53 -2.37 10.16
CA SER A 53 3.41 -1.79 11.51
C SER A 53 2.84 -2.81 12.48
N HIS A 54 2.62 -2.43 13.75
CA HIS A 54 2.00 -3.35 14.72
C HIS A 54 0.56 -3.77 14.36
N LEU A 55 -0.08 -3.09 13.40
CA LEU A 55 -1.37 -3.47 12.83
C LEU A 55 -1.27 -4.46 11.66
N THR A 56 -0.05 -4.74 11.18
CA THR A 56 0.21 -5.69 10.10
C THR A 56 0.32 -7.10 10.68
N LYS A 57 -0.42 -8.05 10.11
CA LYS A 57 -0.34 -9.48 10.50
C LYS A 57 0.65 -10.24 9.62
N ASP A 58 1.14 -11.37 10.10
CA ASP A 58 2.22 -12.13 9.46
C ASP A 58 1.96 -12.45 7.97
N ASP A 59 0.75 -12.88 7.61
CA ASP A 59 0.44 -13.26 6.22
C ASP A 59 0.15 -12.06 5.29
N THR A 60 0.23 -10.82 5.79
CA THR A 60 -0.33 -9.66 5.06
C THR A 60 0.46 -9.42 3.79
N ILE A 61 1.78 -9.48 3.91
CA ILE A 61 2.68 -9.15 2.82
C ILE A 61 2.54 -10.21 1.71
N ALA A 62 2.55 -11.50 2.08
CA ALA A 62 2.36 -12.58 1.13
C ALA A 62 1.01 -12.48 0.38
N GLU A 63 -0.08 -12.19 1.09
CA GLU A 63 -1.39 -11.96 0.47
C GLU A 63 -1.39 -10.75 -0.48
N MET A 64 -0.70 -9.66 -0.12
CA MET A 64 -0.60 -8.47 -0.98
C MET A 64 0.29 -8.70 -2.20
N GLU A 65 1.37 -9.47 -2.07
CA GLU A 65 2.22 -9.86 -3.20
C GLU A 65 1.45 -10.73 -4.20
N ASP A 66 0.66 -11.70 -3.73
CA ASP A 66 -0.21 -12.51 -4.58
C ASP A 66 -1.28 -11.65 -5.29
N LEU A 67 -1.95 -10.78 -4.53
CA LEU A 67 -2.97 -9.88 -5.07
C LEU A 67 -2.43 -8.91 -6.13
N LEU A 68 -1.16 -8.52 -6.03
CA LEU A 68 -0.50 -7.56 -6.91
C LEU A 68 0.41 -8.21 -7.96
N SER A 69 0.33 -9.53 -8.13
CA SER A 69 1.18 -10.33 -9.05
C SER A 69 0.85 -10.18 -10.55
N GLY A 70 -0.10 -9.30 -10.89
CA GLY A 70 -0.60 -9.08 -12.25
C GLY A 70 0.42 -8.55 -13.24
#